data_AF-A0A7X6UIA2-F1
#
_entry.id   AF-A0A7X6UIA2-F1
#
_cell.length_a   1.000
_cell.length_b   1.000
_cell.length_c   1.000
_cell.angle_alpha   90.00
_cell.angle_beta   90.00
_cell.angle_gamma   90.00
#
_symmetry.space_group_name_H-M   'P 1'
#
loop_
_entity.id
_entity.type
_entity.pdbx_description
1 polymer ?
#
loop_
_entity_poly.entity_id
_entity_poly.type
_entity_poly.pdbx_seq_one_letter_code
_entity_poly.pdbx_strand_id
1 'polypeptide(L)'
;MTTKTPKNVTPAKFAKWLKRNIDCEAIVRRGERVEAVVYADHIEPGKCVPLVAEMDDEILMITEFTNDYYYPQAAKRAIEKGEDAYSPVPFYEWVQDQYLTVKDVKITKVEI
;
A
#
# COMPACT_ATOMS: atom_id res chain seq x y z
N MET A 1 15.84 -6.01 8.30
CA MET A 1 16.29 -5.76 6.90
C MET A 1 16.36 -4.25 6.71
N THR A 2 17.42 -3.72 6.09
CA THR A 2 17.52 -2.28 5.78
C THR A 2 16.96 -2.05 4.39
N THR A 3 15.72 -1.59 4.31
CA THR A 3 15.03 -1.28 3.04
C THR A 3 15.67 -0.04 2.43
N LYS A 4 16.31 -0.16 1.26
CA LYS A 4 16.85 1.01 0.54
C LYS A 4 15.71 1.70 -0.21
N THR A 5 15.36 2.91 0.22
CA THR A 5 14.32 3.72 -0.42
C THR A 5 14.90 4.50 -1.61
N PRO A 6 14.35 4.37 -2.84
CA PRO A 6 14.88 5.08 -4.01
C PRO A 6 14.67 6.59 -3.90
N LYS A 7 15.62 7.41 -4.38
CA LYS A 7 15.40 8.84 -4.64
C LYS A 7 14.65 9.01 -5.97
N ASN A 8 13.68 9.93 -6.03
CA ASN A 8 12.81 10.21 -7.20
C ASN A 8 12.06 8.95 -7.69
N VAL A 9 11.09 8.53 -6.88
CA VAL A 9 10.27 7.33 -7.12
C VAL A 9 9.18 7.68 -8.11
N THR A 10 9.16 6.97 -9.24
CA THR A 10 8.05 7.03 -10.19
C THR A 10 7.04 5.92 -9.90
N PRO A 11 5.79 6.01 -10.39
CA PRO A 11 4.80 4.92 -10.24
C PRO A 11 5.34 3.56 -10.67
N ALA A 12 6.07 3.49 -11.79
CA ALA A 12 6.68 2.26 -12.27
C ALA A 12 7.78 1.72 -11.33
N LYS A 13 8.63 2.59 -10.77
CA LYS A 13 9.65 2.19 -9.79
C LYS A 13 9.00 1.72 -8.49
N PHE A 14 7.92 2.37 -8.06
CA PHE A 14 7.16 1.99 -6.88
C PHE A 14 6.48 0.63 -7.04
N ALA A 15 5.76 0.39 -8.14
CA ALA A 15 5.14 -0.91 -8.40
C ALA A 15 6.17 -2.06 -8.42
N LYS A 16 7.37 -1.80 -8.96
CA LYS A 16 8.49 -2.75 -8.91
C LYS A 16 9.05 -2.94 -7.51
N TRP A 17 9.11 -1.88 -6.71
CA TRP A 17 9.52 -1.93 -5.31
C TRP A 17 8.51 -2.73 -4.47
N LEU A 18 7.21 -2.48 -4.62
CA LEU A 18 6.13 -3.21 -3.94
C LEU A 18 6.29 -4.71 -4.14
N LYS A 19 6.29 -5.17 -5.40
CA LYS A 19 6.40 -6.61 -5.75
C LYS A 19 7.68 -7.29 -5.27
N ARG A 20 8.71 -6.51 -4.93
CA ARG A 20 10.00 -7.04 -4.44
C ARG A 20 10.07 -7.13 -2.93
N ASN A 21 9.33 -6.29 -2.21
CA ASN A 21 9.46 -6.14 -0.77
C ASN A 21 8.20 -6.55 0.00
N ILE A 22 7.04 -6.59 -0.67
CA ILE A 22 5.73 -6.80 -0.07
C ILE A 22 4.99 -7.85 -0.90
N ASP A 23 4.30 -8.78 -0.22
CA ASP A 23 3.39 -9.70 -0.90
C ASP A 23 2.15 -8.93 -1.37
N CYS A 24 2.01 -8.79 -2.69
CA CYS A 24 0.99 -7.92 -3.27
C CYS A 24 0.71 -8.23 -4.74
N GLU A 25 -0.46 -7.79 -5.17
CA GLU A 25 -0.76 -7.52 -6.57
C GLU A 25 -0.63 -6.02 -6.82
N ALA A 26 0.09 -5.62 -7.87
CA ALA A 26 0.20 -4.21 -8.25
C ALA A 26 0.19 -4.03 -9.76
N ILE A 27 -0.56 -3.03 -10.23
CA ILE A 27 -0.70 -2.67 -11.63
C ILE A 27 -0.45 -1.18 -11.82
N VAL A 28 0.20 -0.83 -12.92
CA VAL A 28 0.43 0.57 -13.31
C VAL A 28 -0.61 0.95 -14.36
N ARG A 29 -1.47 1.91 -14.04
CA ARG A 29 -2.49 2.46 -14.93
C ARG A 29 -1.95 3.69 -15.64
N ARG A 30 -1.94 3.65 -16.97
CA ARG A 30 -1.53 4.76 -17.86
C ARG A 30 -0.13 5.32 -17.60
N GLY A 31 0.71 4.62 -16.82
CA GLY A 31 2.04 5.10 -16.42
C GLY A 31 2.05 6.05 -15.22
N GLU A 32 0.89 6.49 -14.75
CA GLU A 32 0.75 7.63 -13.81
C GLU A 32 0.27 7.19 -12.42
N ARG A 33 -0.51 6.11 -12.36
CA ARG A 33 -1.14 5.62 -11.12
C ARG A 33 -0.77 4.17 -10.89
N VAL A 34 -0.43 3.82 -9.65
CA VAL A 34 -0.35 2.43 -9.20
C VAL A 34 -1.61 2.10 -8.43
N GLU A 35 -2.21 0.97 -8.75
CA GLU A 35 -3.24 0.34 -7.93
C GLU A 35 -2.64 -0.95 -7.38
N ALA A 36 -2.73 -1.15 -6.06
CA ALA A 36 -2.19 -2.33 -5.43
C ALA A 36 -3.12 -2.91 -4.36
N VAL A 37 -3.07 -4.22 -4.23
CA VAL A 37 -3.65 -4.98 -3.12
C VAL A 37 -2.50 -5.66 -2.41
N VAL A 38 -2.25 -5.25 -1.17
CA VAL A 38 -1.25 -5.86 -0.29
C VAL A 38 -1.91 -7.01 0.49
N TYR A 39 -1.25 -8.17 0.50
CA TYR A 39 -1.66 -9.32 1.30
C TYR A 39 -1.05 -9.20 2.70
N ALA A 40 -1.90 -9.06 3.70
CA ALA A 40 -1.52 -8.75 5.09
C ALA A 40 -1.89 -9.90 6.04
N ASP A 41 -1.74 -11.15 5.58
CA ASP A 41 -2.04 -12.36 6.36
C ASP A 41 -1.25 -12.46 7.68
N HIS A 42 -0.09 -11.80 7.76
CA HIS A 42 0.70 -11.73 8.99
C HIS A 42 0.05 -10.88 10.09
N ILE A 43 -0.87 -9.98 9.72
CA ILE A 43 -1.66 -9.17 10.64
C ILE A 43 -2.93 -9.94 11.03
N GLU A 44 -3.67 -10.37 10.02
CA GLU A 44 -4.92 -11.12 10.19
C GLU A 44 -5.16 -12.00 8.96
N PRO A 45 -5.56 -13.27 9.13
CA PRO A 45 -5.76 -14.19 8.00
C PRO A 45 -6.72 -13.65 6.94
N GLY A 46 -6.29 -13.66 5.68
CA GLY A 46 -7.06 -13.16 4.54
C GLY A 46 -7.09 -11.65 4.39
N LYS A 47 -6.54 -10.88 5.34
CA LYS A 47 -6.56 -9.41 5.28
C LYS A 47 -5.83 -8.90 4.05
N CYS A 48 -6.49 -7.99 3.35
CA CYS A 48 -6.03 -7.31 2.15
C CYS A 48 -6.09 -5.81 2.39
N VAL A 49 -5.01 -5.09 2.06
CA VAL A 49 -4.95 -3.64 2.15
C VAL A 49 -4.89 -3.05 0.75
N PRO A 50 -5.97 -2.42 0.25
CA PRO A 50 -5.95 -1.71 -1.00
C PRO A 50 -5.21 -0.38 -0.81
N LEU A 51 -4.37 -0.04 -1.79
CA LEU A 51 -3.72 1.26 -1.84
C LEU A 51 -3.56 1.73 -3.27
N VAL A 52 -3.44 3.05 -3.42
CA VAL A 52 -3.12 3.70 -4.68
C VAL A 52 -1.93 4.62 -4.51
N ALA A 53 -1.15 4.79 -5.57
CA ALA A 53 -0.03 5.71 -5.58
C ALA A 53 -0.01 6.55 -6.84
N GLU A 54 0.13 7.86 -6.67
CA GLU A 54 0.10 8.86 -7.73
C GLU A 54 1.17 9.91 -7.50
N MET A 55 1.61 10.57 -8.57
CA MET A 55 2.53 11.70 -8.44
C MET A 55 1.74 12.96 -8.09
N ASP A 56 2.17 13.64 -7.04
CA ASP A 56 1.83 15.03 -6.76
C ASP A 56 3.13 15.85 -6.93
N ASP A 57 3.17 16.63 -8.00
CA ASP A 57 4.40 17.23 -8.55
C ASP A 57 5.55 16.21 -8.71
N GLU A 58 6.55 16.28 -7.84
CA GLU A 58 7.74 15.41 -7.85
C GLU A 58 7.70 14.31 -6.76
N ILE A 59 6.62 14.28 -5.97
CA ILE A 59 6.48 13.39 -4.83
C ILE A 59 5.47 12.30 -5.15
N LEU A 60 5.85 11.04 -4.94
CA LEU A 60 4.89 9.94 -5.00
C LEU A 60 4.09 9.90 -3.70
N MET A 61 2.79 10.11 -3.81
CA MET A 61 1.83 10.09 -2.70
C MET A 61 1.13 8.74 -2.66
N ILE A 62 0.96 8.18 -1.46
CA ILE A 62 0.31 6.89 -1.21
C ILE A 62 -1.00 7.13 -0.45
N THR A 63 -2.07 6.52 -0.93
CA THR A 63 -3.39 6.57 -0.32
C THR A 63 -3.82 5.14 0.02
N GLU A 64 -3.94 4.83 1.31
CA GLU A 64 -4.46 3.55 1.80
C GLU A 64 -5.97 3.64 2.08
N PHE A 65 -6.70 2.60 1.71
CA PHE A 65 -8.15 2.50 1.96
C PHE A 65 -8.40 2.05 3.41
N THR A 66 -9.44 2.62 4.03
CA THR A 66 -9.63 2.59 5.50
C THR A 66 -10.41 1.38 6.02
N ASN A 67 -11.25 0.76 5.19
CA ASN A 67 -12.05 -0.39 5.59
C ASN A 67 -11.20 -1.67 5.64
N ASP A 68 -11.68 -2.66 6.40
CA ASP A 68 -11.09 -3.99 6.39
C ASP A 68 -11.61 -4.80 5.19
N TYR A 69 -10.69 -5.35 4.40
CA TYR A 69 -10.99 -6.23 3.27
C TYR A 69 -10.34 -7.60 3.51
N TYR A 70 -11.07 -8.69 3.26
CA TYR A 70 -10.61 -10.05 3.57
C TYR A 70 -10.41 -10.95 2.34
N TYR A 71 -10.41 -10.35 1.15
CA TYR A 71 -10.11 -11.04 -0.09
C TYR A 71 -9.81 -10.04 -1.20
N PRO A 72 -8.92 -10.38 -2.16
CA PRO A 72 -8.42 -9.44 -3.16
C PRO A 72 -9.49 -8.81 -4.04
N GLN A 73 -10.61 -9.49 -4.29
CA GLN A 73 -11.70 -8.93 -5.13
C GLN A 73 -12.41 -7.75 -4.45
N ALA A 74 -12.65 -7.81 -3.13
CA ALA A 74 -13.24 -6.68 -2.41
C ALA A 74 -12.26 -5.50 -2.35
N ALA A 75 -10.98 -5.78 -2.11
CA ALA A 75 -9.96 -4.74 -2.10
C ALA A 75 -9.83 -4.02 -3.45
N LYS A 76 -9.84 -4.77 -4.57
CA LYS A 76 -9.87 -4.18 -5.92
C LYS A 76 -11.10 -3.32 -6.15
N ARG A 77 -12.27 -3.82 -5.73
CA ARG A 77 -13.54 -3.08 -5.89
C ARG A 77 -13.55 -1.78 -5.11
N ALA A 78 -12.89 -1.72 -3.94
CA ALA A 78 -12.75 -0.50 -3.17
C ALA A 78 -11.99 0.58 -3.95
N ILE A 79 -10.88 0.20 -4.59
CA ILE A 79 -10.09 1.07 -5.45
C ILE A 79 -10.95 1.59 -6.61
N GLU A 80 -11.68 0.70 -7.29
CA GLU A 80 -12.54 1.05 -8.44
C GLU A 80 -13.66 2.03 -8.07
N LYS A 81 -14.19 1.91 -6.85
CA LYS A 81 -15.28 2.77 -6.36
C LYS A 81 -14.80 4.07 -5.73
N GLY A 82 -13.51 4.18 -5.41
CA GLY A 82 -13.01 5.29 -4.59
C GLY A 82 -13.65 5.32 -3.21
N GLU A 83 -13.73 4.16 -2.56
CA GLU A 83 -14.18 4.07 -1.16
C GLU A 83 -13.28 4.89 -0.21
N ASP A 84 -13.74 5.07 1.03
CA ASP A 84 -13.09 5.91 2.03
C ASP A 84 -11.63 5.49 2.27
N ALA A 85 -10.75 6.49 2.24
CA ALA A 85 -9.32 6.32 2.32
C ALA A 85 -8.68 7.38 3.23
N TYR A 86 -7.50 7.08 3.77
CA TYR A 86 -6.73 8.04 4.54
C TYR A 86 -6.24 9.18 3.63
N SER A 87 -5.85 10.31 4.23
CA SER A 87 -5.19 11.37 3.48
C SER A 87 -3.90 10.84 2.82
N PRO A 88 -3.60 11.20 1.57
CA PRO A 88 -2.39 10.76 0.90
C PRO A 88 -1.14 11.20 1.68
N VAL A 89 -0.18 10.31 1.82
CA VAL A 89 1.11 10.58 2.47
C VAL A 89 2.28 10.34 1.52
N PRO A 90 3.39 11.09 1.63
CA PRO A 90 4.58 10.86 0.82
C PRO A 90 5.11 9.43 1.00
N PHE A 91 5.56 8.80 -0.09
CA PHE A 91 6.10 7.44 -0.06
C PHE A 91 7.19 7.23 1.01
N TYR A 92 8.04 8.22 1.29
CA TYR A 92 9.08 8.08 2.31
C TYR A 92 8.52 8.02 3.74
N GLU A 93 7.45 8.77 4.03
CA GLU A 93 6.74 8.71 5.31
C GLU A 93 5.99 7.39 5.41
N TRP A 94 5.24 7.06 4.36
CA TRP A 94 4.54 5.79 4.23
C TRP A 94 5.45 4.59 4.51
N VAL A 95 6.66 4.56 3.92
CA VAL A 95 7.65 3.47 4.13
C VAL A 95 8.14 3.36 5.58
N GLN A 96 8.21 4.47 6.32
CA GLN A 96 8.69 4.47 7.70
C GLN A 96 7.67 3.85 8.67
N ASP A 97 6.38 3.99 8.37
CA ASP A 97 5.29 3.50 9.21
C ASP A 97 4.90 2.04 8.91
N GLN A 98 5.64 1.33 8.04
CA GLN A 98 5.19 0.09 7.38
C GLN A 98 5.02 -1.15 8.27
N TYR A 99 3.92 -1.16 9.01
CA TYR A 99 3.31 -2.35 9.61
C TYR A 99 3.01 -3.45 8.58
N LEU A 100 2.83 -3.10 7.30
CA LEU A 100 2.61 -4.03 6.19
C LEU A 100 3.87 -4.78 5.74
N THR A 101 5.07 -4.24 6.00
CA THR A 101 6.35 -4.86 5.57
C THR A 101 7.00 -5.73 6.64
N VAL A 102 6.64 -5.51 7.91
CA VAL A 102 7.30 -6.18 9.04
C VAL A 102 6.49 -7.41 9.43
N LYS A 103 6.99 -8.58 9.05
CA LYS A 103 6.39 -9.89 9.41
C LYS A 103 6.26 -10.13 10.93
N ASP A 104 7.05 -9.41 11.73
CA ASP A 104 7.14 -9.56 13.19
C ASP A 104 6.47 -8.41 13.99
N VAL A 105 5.52 -7.66 13.42
CA VAL A 105 4.74 -6.68 14.21
C VAL A 105 3.55 -7.40 14.85
N LYS A 106 3.62 -7.60 16.16
CA LYS A 106 2.43 -7.91 16.97
C LYS A 106 1.65 -6.62 17.21
N ILE A 107 0.69 -6.31 16.33
CA ILE A 107 -0.29 -5.25 16.61
C ILE A 107 -1.19 -5.75 17.74
N THR A 108 -1.02 -5.20 18.94
CA THR A 108 -1.95 -5.41 20.04
C THR A 108 -3.09 -4.42 19.86
N LYS A 109 -4.30 -4.93 19.66
CA LYS A 109 -5.52 -4.13 19.57
C LYS A 109 -5.69 -3.36 20.89
N VAL A 110 -5.63 -2.04 20.84
CA VAL A 110 -6.02 -1.20 21.99
C VAL A 110 -7.53 -1.04 21.89
N GLU A 111 -8.26 -1.64 22.82
CA GLU A 111 -9.68 -1.33 23.01
C GLU A 111 -9.76 0.09 23.59
N ILE A 112 -10.55 0.97 22.96
CA ILE A 112 -10.94 2.28 23.47
C ILE A 112 -12.32 2.15 24.10
#